data_AF-D4N0L6-F1
#
_entry.id   AF-D4N0L6-F1
#
_cell.length_a   1.000
_cell.length_b   1.000
_cell.length_c   1.000
_cell.angle_alpha   90.00
_cell.angle_beta   90.00
_cell.angle_gamma   90.00
#
_symmetry.space_group_name_H-M   'P 1'
#
loop_
_entity.id
_entity.type
_entity.pdbx_description
1 polymer ?
#
loop_
_entity_poly.entity_id
_entity_poly.type
_entity_poly.pdbx_seq_one_letter_code
_entity_poly.pdbx_strand_id
1 'polypeptide(L)' 'MKRQKNNNNDGDYRCVEAMYRRGCTVDDIVNSTGISKMDVLDITQKIFALDMKKRALN' A
#
# COMPACT_ATOMS: atom_id res chain seq x y z
N MET A 1 8.56 15.25 -16.52
CA MET A 1 8.15 13.83 -16.70
C MET A 1 6.67 13.70 -16.40
N LYS A 2 5.81 13.55 -17.43
CA LYS A 2 4.39 13.21 -17.23
C LYS A 2 4.30 11.69 -17.08
N ARG A 3 3.91 11.21 -15.90
CA ARG A 3 3.60 9.78 -15.67
C ARG A 3 2.42 9.41 -16.59
N GLN A 4 2.66 8.50 -17.53
CA GLN A 4 1.61 7.84 -18.31
C GLN A 4 0.64 7.16 -17.34
N LYS A 5 -0.66 7.40 -17.54
CA LYS A 5 -1.76 6.81 -16.78
C LYS A 5 -1.90 5.37 -17.25
N ASN A 6 -1.16 4.45 -16.62
CA ASN A 6 -0.99 3.07 -17.06
C ASN A 6 -1.55 2.16 -15.96
N ASN A 7 -2.87 1.92 -15.95
CA ASN A 7 -3.55 1.00 -15.00
C ASN A 7 -2.91 0.96 -13.59
N ASN A 8 -2.75 2.13 -12.97
CA ASN A 8 -1.77 2.45 -11.93
C ASN A 8 -1.93 1.71 -10.57
N ASN A 9 -2.89 0.80 -10.40
CA ASN A 9 -3.20 0.23 -9.09
C ASN A 9 -2.17 -0.79 -8.58
N ASP A 10 -1.54 -1.57 -9.47
CA ASP A 10 -0.58 -2.61 -9.05
C ASP A 10 0.77 -2.02 -8.59
N GLY A 11 1.20 -0.91 -9.20
CA GLY A 11 2.44 -0.22 -8.83
C GLY A 11 2.32 0.46 -7.47
N ASP A 12 1.20 1.15 -7.26
CA ASP A 12 0.90 1.82 -6.00
C ASP A 12 0.69 0.80 -4.88
N TYR A 13 -0.03 -0.31 -5.15
CA TYR A 13 -0.19 -1.41 -4.19
C TYR A 13 1.15 -1.99 -3.75
N ARG A 14 2.03 -2.35 -4.70
CA ARG A 14 3.35 -2.94 -4.38
C ARG A 14 4.25 -1.97 -3.62
N CYS A 15 4.17 -0.69 -3.93
CA CYS A 15 4.95 0.34 -3.25
C CYS A 15 4.50 0.51 -1.79
N VAL A 16 3.20 0.66 -1.56
CA VAL A 16 2.61 0.75 -0.22
C VAL A 16 2.84 -0.54 0.55
N GLU A 17 2.69 -1.70 -0.07
CA GLU A 17 2.97 -3.00 0.56
C GLU A 17 4.43 -3.08 1.02
N ALA A 18 5.40 -2.76 0.15
CA ALA A 18 6.81 -2.83 0.49
C ALA A 18 7.16 -1.94 1.70
N MET A 19 6.58 -0.74 1.79
CA MET A 19 6.81 0.16 2.94
C MET A 19 6.05 -0.29 4.19
N TYR A 20 4.80 -0.74 4.05
CA TYR A 20 4.02 -1.29 5.16
C TYR A 20 4.73 -2.50 5.80
N ARG A 21 5.25 -3.42 4.98
CA ARG A 21 6.03 -4.58 5.45
C ARG A 21 7.33 -4.18 6.15
N ARG A 22 7.89 -3.01 5.83
CA ARG A 22 9.07 -2.43 6.51
C ARG A 22 8.72 -1.70 7.82
N GLY A 23 7.44 -1.61 8.17
CA GLY A 23 6.97 -0.93 9.38
C GLY A 23 6.85 0.59 9.25
N CYS A 24 6.82 1.13 8.03
CA CYS A 24 6.58 2.56 7.81
C CYS A 24 5.15 2.95 8.23
N THR A 25 4.98 4.15 8.76
CA THR A 25 3.65 4.67 9.10
C THR A 25 2.89 5.11 7.84
N VAL A 26 1.57 5.27 7.94
CA VAL A 26 0.75 5.79 6.84
C VAL A 26 1.27 7.15 6.36
N ASP A 27 1.63 8.03 7.28
CA ASP A 27 2.11 9.37 6.93
C ASP A 27 3.49 9.32 6.23
N ASP A 28 4.39 8.41 6.63
CA ASP A 28 5.66 8.19 5.93
C ASP A 28 5.46 7.72 4.49
N ILE A 29 4.50 6.82 4.27
CA ILE A 29 4.18 6.26 2.97
C ILE A 29 3.59 7.34 2.07
N VAL A 30 2.65 8.14 2.57
CA VAL A 30 2.07 9.28 1.84
C VAL A 30 3.17 10.27 1.43
N ASN A 31 4.04 10.65 2.38
CA ASN A 31 5.13 11.59 2.12
C ASN A 31 6.14 11.07 1.09
N SER A 32 6.39 9.75 1.07
CA SER A 32 7.38 9.15 0.18
C SER A 32 6.86 8.85 -1.23
N THR A 33 5.57 8.53 -1.35
CA THR A 33 4.98 8.03 -2.61
C THR A 33 4.15 9.08 -3.34
N GLY A 34 3.63 10.08 -2.62
CA GLY A 34 2.64 11.03 -3.14
C GLY A 34 1.25 10.41 -3.36
N ILE A 35 1.02 9.17 -2.89
CA ILE A 35 -0.30 8.52 -2.89
C ILE A 35 -1.18 9.20 -1.85
N SER A 36 -2.49 9.31 -2.13
CA SER A 36 -3.41 9.91 -1.18
C SER A 36 -3.48 9.11 0.12
N LYS A 37 -3.68 9.80 1.26
CA LYS A 37 -3.81 9.14 2.56
C LYS A 37 -4.92 8.09 2.58
N MET A 38 -6.02 8.34 1.87
CA MET A 38 -7.14 7.40 1.77
C MET A 38 -6.78 6.15 0.98
N ASP A 39 -6.04 6.29 -0.13
CA ASP A 39 -5.59 5.14 -0.93
C ASP A 39 -4.56 4.30 -0.18
N VAL A 40 -3.62 4.94 0.55
CA VAL A 40 -2.68 4.23 1.43
C VAL A 40 -3.43 3.45 2.51
N LEU A 41 -4.44 4.05 3.14
CA LEU A 41 -5.27 3.38 4.15
C LEU A 41 -6.02 2.18 3.56
N ASP A 42 -6.66 2.33 2.40
CA ASP A 42 -7.37 1.23 1.74
C ASP A 42 -6.42 0.06 1.40
N ILE A 43 -5.24 0.36 0.86
CA ILE A 43 -4.23 -0.66 0.54
C ILE A 43 -3.71 -1.36 1.79
N THR A 44 -3.36 -0.60 2.84
CA THR A 44 -2.87 -1.18 4.11
C THR A 44 -3.92 -2.05 4.80
N GLN A 45 -5.20 -1.66 4.77
CA GLN A 45 -6.31 -2.47 5.26
C GLN A 45 -6.46 -3.79 4.48
N LYS A 46 -6.32 -3.75 3.14
CA LYS A 46 -6.34 -4.95 2.30
C LYS A 46 -5.20 -5.91 2.66
N ILE A 47 -3.98 -5.39 2.84
CA ILE A 47 -2.82 -6.19 3.24
C ILE A 47 -3.04 -6.83 4.61
N PHE A 48 -3.51 -6.06 5.59
CA PHE A 48 -3.81 -6.56 6.93
C PHE A 48 -4.87 -7.68 6.91
N ALA A 49 -5.95 -7.50 6.14
CA ALA A 49 -6.99 -8.52 6.00
C ALA A 49 -6.45 -9.83 5.38
N LEU A 50 -5.54 -9.74 4.40
CA LEU A 50 -4.86 -10.90 3.83
C LEU A 50 -3.96 -11.59 4.85
N ASP A 51 -3.23 -10.83 5.67
CA ASP A 51 -2.40 -11.38 6.74
C ASP A 51 -3.23 -12.11 7.80
N MET A 52 -4.37 -11.54 8.21
CA MET A 52 -5.29 -12.19 9.14
C MET A 52 -5.80 -13.52 8.57
N LYS A 53 -6.21 -13.54 7.30
CA LYS A 53 -6.65 -14.78 6.62
C LYS A 53 -5.52 -15.82 6.57
N LYS A 54 -4.30 -15.41 6.26
CA LYS A 54 -3.14 -16.31 6.22
C LYS A 54 -2.83 -16.92 7.59
N ARG A 55 -2.99 -16.15 8.68
CA ARG A 55 -2.82 -16.67 10.05
C ARG A 55 -3.94 -17.62 10.47
N ALA A 56 -5.17 -17.40 9.99
CA ALA A 56 -6.31 -18.27 10.31
C ALA A 56 -6.25 -19.63 9.60
N LEU A 57 -5.48 -19.74 8.51
CA LEU A 57 -5.32 -20.96 7.72
C LEU A 57 -4.08 -21.79 8.13
N ASN A 58 -3.24 -21.25 9.02
CA ASN A 58 -2.05 -21.91 9.57
C ASN A 58 -2.31 -22.33 11.02
#